data_AF-A0A965BC90-F1
#
_entry.id   AF-A0A965BC90-F1
#
_cell.length_a   1.000
_cell.length_b   1.000
_cell.length_c   1.000
_cell.angle_alpha   90.00
_cell.angle_beta   90.00
_cell.angle_gamma   90.00
#
_symmetry.space_group_name_H-M   'P 1'
#
loop_
_entity.id
_entity.type
_entity.pdbx_description
1 polymer ?
#
loop_
_entity_poly.entity_id
_entity_poly.type
_entity_poly.pdbx_seq_one_letter_code
_entity_poly.pdbx_strand_id
1 'polypeptide(L)'
;MQNRTSSVTVSVVLGPNTNFKRATFDLSYATSEINIIGCVPNSSIVTGTCTDQGSGNYLVSLTTSSASGQTGTVQVLTLSLRGLVVGTSNITFSNLAFTNAAGAALTVSTTQQLNL
;
A
#
# COMPACT_ATOMS: atom_id res chain seq x y z
N MET A 1 -21.98 22.28 1.56
CA MET A 1 -20.92 21.27 1.71
C MET A 1 -20.10 21.26 0.43
N GLN A 2 -18.86 21.78 0.44
CA GLN A 2 -18.00 21.78 -0.75
C GLN A 2 -17.43 20.38 -0.95
N ASN A 3 -17.98 19.66 -1.92
CA ASN A 3 -17.47 18.37 -2.36
C ASN A 3 -16.16 18.64 -3.10
N ARG A 4 -15.00 18.43 -2.46
CA ARG A 4 -13.71 18.62 -3.14
C ARG A 4 -13.48 17.44 -4.08
N THR A 5 -13.21 17.74 -5.35
CA THR A 5 -12.90 16.74 -6.38
C THR A 5 -11.41 16.42 -6.49
N SER A 6 -10.56 17.04 -5.66
CA SER A 6 -9.11 16.88 -5.68
C SER A 6 -8.72 15.42 -5.40
N SER A 7 -8.05 14.80 -6.37
CA SER A 7 -7.42 13.50 -6.20
C SER A 7 -5.96 13.66 -5.79
N VAL A 8 -5.51 12.89 -4.81
CA VAL A 8 -4.11 12.83 -4.36
C VAL A 8 -3.54 11.46 -4.67
N THR A 9 -2.28 11.41 -5.06
CA THR A 9 -1.55 10.16 -5.29
C THR A 9 -0.58 9.91 -4.14
N VAL A 10 -0.63 8.71 -3.56
CA VAL A 10 0.23 8.27 -2.45
C VAL A 10 1.03 7.04 -2.87
N SER A 11 2.34 7.08 -2.66
CA SER A 11 3.23 5.96 -2.95
C SER A 11 3.48 5.15 -1.69
N VAL A 12 3.23 3.84 -1.73
CA VAL A 12 3.67 2.90 -0.68
C VAL A 12 5.06 2.41 -1.04
N VAL A 13 5.98 2.63 -0.12
CA VAL A 13 7.41 2.35 -0.29
C VAL A 13 7.85 1.35 0.75
N LEU A 14 8.56 0.30 0.32
CA LEU A 14 9.24 -0.64 1.19
C LEU A 14 10.73 -0.34 1.16
N GLY A 15 11.35 -0.09 2.30
CA GLY A 15 12.79 0.08 2.35
C GLY A 15 13.31 0.62 3.68
N PRO A 16 14.60 0.37 3.98
CA PRO A 16 15.52 -0.48 3.23
C PRO A 16 15.23 -1.99 3.44
N ASN A 17 15.28 -2.79 2.37
CA ASN A 17 15.15 -4.25 2.43
C ASN A 17 16.32 -4.96 1.71
N THR A 18 16.62 -6.19 2.11
CA THR A 18 17.80 -6.93 1.57
C THR A 18 17.43 -7.98 0.54
N ASN A 19 16.17 -8.42 0.49
CA ASN A 19 15.67 -9.46 -0.42
C ASN A 19 14.14 -9.57 -0.32
N PHE A 20 13.37 -8.54 -0.66
CA PHE A 20 11.90 -8.61 -0.64
C PHE A 20 11.34 -9.38 -1.86
N LYS A 21 10.52 -10.41 -1.65
CA LYS A 21 9.91 -11.19 -2.75
C LYS A 21 8.39 -11.13 -2.79
N ARG A 22 7.73 -11.36 -1.65
CA ARG A 22 6.26 -11.37 -1.56
C ARG A 22 5.78 -10.58 -0.35
N ALA A 23 4.65 -9.90 -0.51
CA ALA A 23 3.92 -9.26 0.58
C ALA A 23 2.45 -9.63 0.51
N THR A 24 1.83 -9.79 1.66
CA THR A 24 0.39 -9.69 1.85
C THR A 24 0.14 -8.83 3.08
N PHE A 25 -0.74 -7.85 2.97
CA PHE A 25 -1.11 -6.98 4.08
C PHE A 25 -2.48 -6.37 3.84
N ASP A 26 -3.11 -5.98 4.94
CA ASP A 26 -4.34 -5.22 4.90
C ASP A 26 -4.04 -3.73 4.94
N LEU A 27 -4.85 -2.98 4.21
CA LEU A 27 -4.87 -1.54 4.19
C LEU A 27 -6.25 -1.07 4.62
N SER A 28 -6.34 -0.21 5.62
CA SER A 28 -7.62 0.32 6.11
C SER A 28 -7.63 1.84 6.19
N TYR A 29 -8.79 2.45 5.96
CA TYR A 29 -9.01 3.89 6.02
C TYR A 29 -10.44 4.23 6.46
N ALA A 30 -10.63 5.45 6.96
CA ALA A 30 -11.95 5.95 7.28
C ALA A 30 -12.69 6.37 6.00
N THR A 31 -13.72 5.61 5.61
CA THR A 31 -14.53 5.89 4.40
C THR A 31 -15.33 7.19 4.49
N SER A 32 -15.50 7.74 5.69
CA SER A 32 -16.09 9.06 5.90
C SER A 32 -15.15 10.20 5.54
N GLU A 33 -13.84 9.94 5.45
CA GLU A 33 -12.83 10.98 5.26
C GLU A 33 -12.18 10.94 3.88
N ILE A 34 -11.82 9.74 3.41
CA ILE A 34 -11.21 9.52 2.10
C ILE A 34 -11.87 8.34 1.40
N ASN A 35 -11.75 8.31 0.07
CA ASN A 35 -12.07 7.17 -0.74
C ASN A 35 -10.88 6.76 -1.61
N ILE A 36 -10.52 5.48 -1.62
CA ILE A 36 -9.52 4.96 -2.55
C ILE A 36 -10.21 4.77 -3.90
N ILE A 37 -9.78 5.54 -4.89
CA ILE A 37 -10.31 5.52 -6.26
C ILE A 37 -9.36 4.81 -7.24
N GLY A 38 -8.17 4.43 -6.77
CA GLY A 38 -7.22 3.64 -7.55
C GLY A 38 -6.19 2.97 -6.65
N CYS A 39 -5.83 1.74 -6.97
CA CYS A 39 -4.80 0.97 -6.28
C CYS A 39 -4.01 0.19 -7.33
N VAL A 40 -2.82 0.70 -7.66
CA VAL A 40 -2.04 0.23 -8.81
C VAL A 40 -0.67 -0.27 -8.33
N PRO A 41 -0.38 -1.58 -8.45
CA PRO A 41 0.96 -2.10 -8.20
C PRO A 41 2.00 -1.44 -9.11
N ASN A 42 3.19 -1.17 -8.58
CA ASN A 42 4.28 -0.57 -9.37
C ASN A 42 4.86 -1.60 -10.37
N SER A 43 5.56 -1.16 -11.42
CA SER A 43 6.16 -2.02 -12.45
C SER A 43 7.21 -3.01 -11.94
N SER A 44 7.76 -2.80 -10.73
CA SER A 44 8.63 -3.76 -10.04
C SER A 44 7.88 -5.01 -9.54
N ILE A 45 6.55 -4.97 -9.53
CA ILE A 45 5.64 -6.03 -9.09
C ILE A 45 5.10 -6.75 -10.34
N VAL A 46 5.42 -8.04 -10.47
CA VAL A 46 4.93 -8.87 -11.60
C VAL A 46 3.52 -9.38 -11.36
N THR A 47 3.14 -9.52 -10.10
CA THR A 47 1.79 -9.94 -9.70
C THR A 47 1.39 -9.12 -8.50
N GLY A 48 0.43 -8.22 -8.69
CA GLY A 48 -0.08 -7.36 -7.64
C GLY A 48 -1.59 -7.29 -7.71
N THR A 49 -2.25 -7.48 -6.58
CA THR A 49 -3.69 -7.37 -6.45
C THR A 49 -4.03 -6.43 -5.30
N CYS A 50 -4.99 -5.55 -5.53
CA CYS A 50 -5.68 -4.81 -4.48
C CYS A 50 -7.14 -5.22 -4.52
N THR A 51 -7.58 -5.93 -3.49
CA THR A 51 -8.95 -6.44 -3.41
C THR A 51 -9.70 -5.60 -2.40
N ASP A 52 -10.73 -4.88 -2.85
CA ASP A 52 -11.65 -4.19 -1.94
C ASP A 52 -12.42 -5.22 -1.11
N GLN A 53 -12.27 -5.15 0.21
CA GLN A 53 -12.96 -6.01 1.18
C GLN A 53 -14.22 -5.33 1.73
N GLY A 54 -14.51 -4.11 1.26
CA GLY A 54 -15.58 -3.25 1.77
C GLY A 54 -15.19 -2.52 3.06
N SER A 55 -16.06 -1.59 3.47
CA SER A 55 -15.94 -0.86 4.74
C SER A 55 -14.59 -0.15 4.93
N GLY A 56 -13.97 0.30 3.84
CA GLY A 56 -12.68 0.99 3.89
C GLY A 56 -11.48 0.08 4.11
N ASN A 57 -11.58 -1.20 3.75
CA ASN A 57 -10.48 -2.15 3.86
C ASN A 57 -10.12 -2.74 2.49
N TYR A 58 -8.83 -2.90 2.25
CA TYR A 58 -8.27 -3.54 1.07
C TYR A 58 -7.29 -4.64 1.50
N LEU A 59 -7.42 -5.81 0.90
CA LEU A 59 -6.38 -6.84 0.95
C LEU A 59 -5.41 -6.61 -0.21
N VAL A 60 -4.15 -6.39 0.11
CA VAL A 60 -3.08 -6.19 -0.87
C VAL A 60 -2.18 -7.41 -0.90
N SER A 61 -1.92 -7.94 -2.09
CA SER A 61 -0.96 -9.04 -2.30
C SER A 61 -0.02 -8.70 -3.44
N LEU A 62 1.29 -8.82 -3.21
CA LEU A 62 2.33 -8.36 -4.13
C LEU A 62 3.42 -9.44 -4.28
N THR A 63 3.90 -9.64 -5.49
CA THR A 63 5.06 -10.47 -5.82
C THR A 63 5.97 -9.72 -6.78
N THR A 64 7.25 -9.61 -6.44
CA THR A 64 8.23 -8.89 -7.27
C THR A 64 8.65 -9.72 -8.47
N SER A 65 9.04 -9.05 -9.56
CA SER A 65 9.56 -9.69 -10.78
C SER A 65 10.95 -10.33 -10.57
N SER A 66 11.76 -9.79 -9.66
CA SER A 66 13.13 -10.28 -9.39
C SER A 66 13.15 -11.69 -8.82
N ALA A 67 13.89 -12.61 -9.43
CA ALA A 67 14.06 -13.98 -8.94
C ALA A 67 14.74 -14.03 -7.56
N SER A 68 15.73 -13.17 -7.34
CA SER A 68 16.50 -13.05 -6.10
C SER A 68 15.86 -12.12 -5.07
N GLY A 69 14.63 -11.65 -5.31
CA GLY A 69 13.99 -10.59 -4.56
C GLY A 69 14.54 -9.20 -4.89
N GLN A 70 13.83 -8.18 -4.44
CA GLN A 70 14.23 -6.77 -4.57
C GLN A 70 15.10 -6.38 -3.38
N THR A 71 16.01 -5.45 -3.59
CA THR A 71 16.89 -4.91 -2.55
C THR A 71 16.83 -3.39 -2.56
N GLY A 72 17.20 -2.78 -1.43
CA GLY A 72 17.15 -1.33 -1.26
C GLY A 72 15.75 -0.81 -0.97
N THR A 73 15.44 0.38 -1.45
CA THR A 73 14.13 1.02 -1.28
C THR A 73 13.35 0.89 -2.58
N VAL A 74 12.12 0.35 -2.50
CA VAL A 74 11.27 0.08 -3.65
C VAL A 74 9.87 0.60 -3.41
N GLN A 75 9.36 1.39 -4.36
CA GLN A 75 7.93 1.69 -4.41
C GLN A 75 7.18 0.45 -4.91
N VAL A 76 6.17 0.03 -4.18
CA VAL A 76 5.43 -1.21 -4.48
C VAL A 76 3.99 -0.98 -4.89
N LEU A 77 3.40 0.13 -4.47
CA LEU A 77 2.01 0.46 -4.75
C LEU A 77 1.84 1.97 -4.92
N THR A 78 0.92 2.34 -5.80
CA THR A 78 0.43 3.71 -5.94
C THR A 78 -1.06 3.72 -5.63
N LEU A 79 -1.47 4.53 -4.66
CA LEU A 79 -2.85 4.75 -4.28
C LEU A 79 -3.31 6.09 -4.84
N SER A 80 -4.48 6.10 -5.49
CA SER A 80 -5.19 7.33 -5.84
C SER A 80 -6.33 7.51 -4.87
N LEU A 81 -6.34 8.64 -4.18
CA LEU A 81 -7.27 8.95 -3.11
C LEU A 81 -8.13 10.14 -3.50
N ARG A 82 -9.39 10.14 -3.09
CA ARG A 82 -10.29 11.30 -3.13
C ARG A 82 -10.63 11.69 -1.70
N GLY A 83 -10.32 12.93 -1.32
CA GLY A 83 -10.74 13.48 -0.02
C GLY A 83 -12.23 13.81 -0.01
N LEU A 84 -12.91 13.47 1.07
CA LEU A 84 -14.34 13.74 1.30
C LEU A 84 -14.56 14.85 2.34
N VAL A 85 -13.61 15.02 3.26
CA VAL A 85 -13.61 16.08 4.29
C VAL A 85 -12.28 16.85 4.27
N VAL A 86 -12.26 18.03 4.90
CA VAL A 86 -11.04 18.82 5.10
C VAL A 86 -10.45 18.44 6.45
N GLY A 87 -9.25 17.86 6.46
CA GLY A 87 -8.56 17.43 7.68
C GLY A 87 -7.50 16.38 7.40
N THR A 88 -6.87 15.89 8.48
CA THR A 88 -5.90 14.79 8.40
C THR A 88 -6.63 13.46 8.34
N SER A 89 -6.19 12.57 7.45
CA SER A 89 -6.67 11.19 7.37
C SER A 89 -5.51 10.20 7.41
N ASN A 90 -5.78 9.00 7.93
CA ASN A 90 -4.78 7.94 8.09
C ASN A 90 -5.11 6.72 7.22
N ILE A 91 -4.07 6.01 6.77
CA ILE A 91 -4.18 4.75 6.02
C ILE A 91 -3.43 3.66 6.76
N THR A 92 -4.13 2.90 7.59
CA THR A 92 -3.49 1.91 8.46
C THR A 92 -3.09 0.66 7.69
N PHE A 93 -1.92 0.12 8.00
CA PHE A 93 -1.45 -1.16 7.47
C PHE A 93 -1.42 -2.20 8.59
N SER A 94 -1.97 -3.37 8.35
CA SER A 94 -2.04 -4.46 9.34
C SER A 94 -1.83 -5.83 8.68
N ASN A 95 -1.74 -6.89 9.50
CA ASN A 95 -1.54 -8.26 9.03
C ASN A 95 -0.34 -8.40 8.05
N LEU A 96 0.77 -7.76 8.42
CA LEU A 96 1.97 -7.62 7.59
C LEU A 96 2.70 -8.97 7.42
N ALA A 97 2.42 -9.68 6.32
CA ALA A 97 3.09 -10.92 5.95
C ALA A 97 4.06 -10.68 4.78
N PHE A 98 5.36 -10.58 5.08
CA PHE A 98 6.40 -10.33 4.08
C PHE A 98 7.38 -11.51 4.05
N THR A 99 7.80 -11.92 2.86
CA THR A 99 8.79 -12.99 2.70
C THR A 99 9.90 -12.63 1.71
N ASN A 100 11.07 -13.22 1.94
CA ASN A 100 12.18 -13.14 0.99
C ASN A 100 12.09 -14.16 -0.14
N ALA A 101 13.05 -14.16 -1.06
CA ALA A 101 13.09 -15.11 -2.18
C ALA A 101 13.18 -16.58 -1.75
N ALA A 102 13.73 -16.86 -0.56
CA ALA A 102 13.78 -18.19 0.04
C ALA A 102 12.49 -18.58 0.79
N GLY A 103 11.48 -17.69 0.84
CA GLY A 103 10.23 -17.91 1.56
C GLY A 103 10.31 -17.64 3.07
N ALA A 104 11.45 -17.18 3.59
CA ALA A 104 11.57 -16.83 5.00
C ALA A 104 10.86 -15.51 5.29
N ALA A 105 10.21 -15.43 6.45
CA ALA A 105 9.50 -14.24 6.90
C ALA A 105 10.46 -13.05 7.13
N LEU A 106 9.99 -11.86 6.79
CA LEU A 106 10.69 -10.60 7.02
C LEU A 106 9.94 -9.79 8.08
N THR A 107 10.68 -9.26 9.06
CA THR A 107 10.13 -8.31 10.04
C THR A 107 9.93 -6.96 9.37
N VAL A 108 8.73 -6.38 9.53
CA VAL A 108 8.36 -5.09 8.94
C VAL A 108 7.81 -4.17 10.02
N SER A 109 8.21 -2.91 9.98
CA SER A 109 7.59 -1.81 10.72
C SER A 109 7.00 -0.80 9.75
N THR A 110 5.93 -0.12 10.16
CA THR A 110 5.23 0.84 9.32
C THR A 110 5.38 2.24 9.90
N THR A 111 5.76 3.20 9.07
CA THR A 111 5.67 4.63 9.39
C THR A 111 4.67 5.25 8.43
N GLN A 112 3.65 5.95 8.95
CA GLN A 112 2.66 6.65 8.14
C GLN A 112 2.69 8.14 8.43
N GLN A 113 2.64 8.94 7.37
CA GLN A 113 2.22 10.34 7.46
C GLN A 113 1.48 10.70 6.17
N LEU A 114 0.16 10.88 6.24
CA LEU A 114 -0.64 11.49 5.18
C LEU A 114 -1.06 12.90 5.63
N ASN A 115 -0.56 13.92 4.96
CA ASN A 115 -1.08 15.28 5.05
C ASN A 115 -1.93 15.52 3.79
N LEU A 116 -3.25 15.71 3.95
CA LEU A 116 -4.20 15.99 2.86
C LEU A 116 -4.71 17.43 2.91
#